data_AF-A0A9D6N4F2-F1
#
_entry.id   AF-A0A9D6N4F2-F1
#
_cell.length_a   1.000
_cell.length_b   1.000
_cell.length_c   1.000
_cell.angle_alpha   90.00
_cell.angle_beta   90.00
_cell.angle_gamma   90.00
#
_symmetry.space_group_name_H-M   'P 1'
#
loop_
_entity.id
_entity.type
_entity.pdbx_description
1 polymer ?
#
loop_
_entity_poly.entity_id
_entity_poly.type
_entity_poly.pdbx_seq_one_letter_code
_entity_poly.pdbx_strand_id
1 'polypeptide(L)'
;MLRIGFYLSRASFFGALILALNGFAADEPSPKKIEIPQPPPLPGVSTPQQPSAPRLVPPSRPTPLKPRPINGAQPLGVGGIPGPNPFGPQPSISDRPTPLAPPGYNASPIQALNAVPLLPPTSLAWDAETKEYKAKVGDTNAYFTFWLTNVCDKEVLVNSVRTSCGCTVAKMPETPWHIAPGTNGPINVTVDLRGKRGKVAKTVTVDTTAGIKSLIVNVDIPPDPEFEARMARSQNMQLALQDRQMVFRGDCATCHVEKSKGKMGQELYASACGICHEGEHRASMVPDLKTLKHPTNLEFWAMWIKDGKPGSLMPAFAQEHGGPLTPEQVTSLSNWLTENYKGQATAAAEPPKNVAQPKTSVQ
;
A
#
# COMPACT_ATOMS: atom_id res chain seq x y z
N MET A 1 48.61 3.94 49.14
CA MET A 1 49.55 4.46 48.10
C MET A 1 48.75 5.40 47.22
N LEU A 2 48.49 6.67 47.55
CA LEU A 2 49.34 7.88 47.64
C LEU A 2 50.16 8.22 46.38
N ARG A 3 49.72 9.27 45.67
CA ARG A 3 50.43 10.30 44.85
C ARG A 3 49.33 11.04 44.06
N ILE A 4 48.80 12.22 44.39
CA ILE A 4 49.36 13.57 44.68
C ILE A 4 50.33 14.06 43.59
N GLY A 5 49.90 15.12 42.90
CA GLY A 5 50.68 15.92 41.96
C GLY A 5 49.95 17.23 41.60
N PHE A 6 49.97 18.18 42.54
CA PHE A 6 49.75 19.62 42.33
C PHE A 6 50.87 20.19 41.44
N TYR A 7 50.63 21.22 40.62
CA TYR A 7 51.56 22.36 40.48
C TYR A 7 50.88 23.61 39.83
N LEU A 8 50.88 24.69 40.63
CA LEU A 8 50.88 26.15 40.41
C LEU A 8 50.50 26.71 39.01
N SER A 9 49.53 27.64 38.88
CA SER A 9 49.44 29.04 39.34
C SER A 9 50.57 29.98 38.87
N ARG A 10 50.22 30.92 37.99
CA ARG A 10 50.92 32.20 37.86
C ARG A 10 49.99 33.27 37.27
N ALA A 11 49.62 34.23 38.10
CA ALA A 11 49.05 35.52 37.75
C ALA A 11 50.02 36.62 38.23
N SER A 12 50.21 37.68 37.43
CA SER A 12 50.61 39.06 37.78
C SER A 12 51.20 39.73 36.53
N PHE A 13 50.52 40.72 35.94
CA PHE A 13 50.58 42.18 36.21
C PHE A 13 51.65 42.91 35.36
N PHE A 14 51.43 44.22 35.16
CA PHE A 14 52.09 45.21 34.29
C PHE A 14 51.46 45.33 32.89
N GLY A 15 51.02 46.50 32.42
CA GLY A 15 51.12 47.86 32.93
C GLY A 15 50.56 48.79 31.83
N ALA A 16 49.85 49.83 32.26
CA ALA A 16 49.34 50.86 31.38
C ALA A 16 50.50 51.66 30.75
N LEU A 17 50.43 51.92 29.45
CA LEU A 17 51.21 52.95 28.79
C LEU A 17 50.28 53.75 27.86
N ILE A 18 49.91 54.94 28.32
CA ILE A 18 49.29 55.99 27.51
C ILE A 18 50.42 56.69 26.76
N LEU A 19 50.36 56.71 25.43
CA LEU A 19 50.97 57.77 24.64
C LEU A 19 50.08 58.09 23.45
N ALA A 20 49.65 59.35 23.42
CA ALA A 20 48.88 59.96 22.35
C ALA A 20 49.75 60.17 21.10
N LEU A 21 49.23 59.81 19.94
CA LEU A 21 49.62 60.41 18.66
C LEU A 21 48.36 60.65 17.81
N ASN A 22 48.26 61.91 17.37
CA ASN A 22 47.20 62.47 16.54
C ASN A 22 47.25 61.94 15.11
N GLY A 23 46.05 61.83 14.51
CA GLY A 23 45.80 62.14 13.11
C GLY A 23 46.09 61.01 12.12
N PHE A 24 45.03 60.38 11.60
CA PHE A 24 44.65 60.43 10.18
C PHE A 24 43.36 59.61 10.02
N ALA A 25 42.26 60.31 9.75
CA ALA A 25 40.99 59.70 9.37
C ALA A 25 41.10 59.19 7.93
N ALA A 26 40.95 57.89 7.73
CA ALA A 26 40.60 57.29 6.45
C ALA A 26 39.26 56.57 6.65
N ASP A 27 38.26 57.07 5.93
CA ASP A 27 36.87 56.65 5.94
C ASP A 27 36.75 55.34 5.14
N GLU A 28 36.69 54.19 5.82
CA GLU A 28 36.33 52.91 5.22
C GLU A 28 34.81 52.70 5.35
N PRO A 29 34.02 52.65 4.26
CA PRO A 29 32.63 52.31 4.37
C PRO A 29 32.48 50.83 4.71
N SER A 30 32.10 50.56 5.95
CA SER A 30 31.65 49.23 6.40
C SER A 30 30.55 48.69 5.48
N PRO A 31 30.60 47.41 5.06
CA PRO A 31 29.54 46.82 4.26
C PRO A 31 28.25 46.78 5.07
N LYS A 32 27.23 47.52 4.61
CA LYS A 32 25.87 47.42 5.17
C LYS A 32 25.42 45.97 5.04
N LYS A 33 25.28 45.31 6.19
CA LYS A 33 24.61 44.02 6.32
C LYS A 33 23.19 44.18 5.79
N ILE A 34 22.92 43.65 4.60
CA ILE A 34 21.56 43.58 4.05
C ILE A 34 20.82 42.56 4.91
N GLU A 35 19.96 43.07 5.79
CA GLU A 35 19.10 42.26 6.63
C GLU A 35 17.98 41.68 5.75
N ILE A 36 18.02 40.37 5.54
CA ILE A 36 17.01 39.63 4.78
C ILE A 36 15.69 39.75 5.57
N PRO A 37 14.62 40.33 4.97
CA PRO A 37 13.33 40.42 5.66
C PRO A 37 12.83 39.02 6.02
N GLN A 38 12.49 38.82 7.28
CA GLN A 38 11.84 37.59 7.73
C GLN A 38 10.49 37.44 7.00
N PRO A 39 10.14 36.25 6.48
CA PRO A 39 8.84 36.04 5.87
C PRO A 39 7.73 36.29 6.90
N PRO A 40 6.55 36.77 6.47
CA PRO A 40 5.44 37.01 7.37
C PRO A 40 5.08 35.71 8.12
N PRO A 41 4.71 35.79 9.42
CA PRO A 41 4.28 34.63 10.16
C PRO A 41 3.08 33.99 9.46
N LEU A 42 3.11 32.65 9.35
CA LEU A 42 2.02 31.88 8.75
C LEU A 42 0.69 32.27 9.42
N PRO A 43 -0.39 32.51 8.65
CA PRO A 43 -1.70 32.71 9.24
C PRO A 43 -2.05 31.46 10.07
N GLY A 44 -2.41 31.69 11.33
CA GLY A 44 -2.90 30.64 12.22
C GLY A 44 -4.02 29.87 11.52
N VAL A 45 -3.98 28.54 11.66
CA VAL A 45 -5.01 27.65 11.09
C VAL A 45 -6.33 27.99 11.76
N SER A 46 -7.11 28.86 11.13
CA SER A 46 -8.52 29.02 11.41
C SER A 46 -9.21 27.78 10.87
N THR A 47 -9.57 26.87 11.77
CA THR A 47 -10.42 25.71 11.48
C THR A 47 -11.65 26.18 10.70
N PRO A 48 -11.88 25.73 9.45
CA PRO A 48 -13.16 25.99 8.80
C PRO A 48 -14.25 25.29 9.60
N GLN A 49 -15.15 26.09 10.15
CA GLN A 49 -16.35 25.62 10.82
C GLN A 49 -17.19 24.87 9.77
N GLN A 50 -17.22 23.54 9.90
CA GLN A 50 -17.94 22.64 9.02
C GLN A 50 -19.42 23.04 8.97
N PRO A 51 -20.00 23.37 7.80
CA PRO A 51 -21.44 23.50 7.69
C PRO A 51 -22.07 22.13 7.96
N SER A 52 -23.06 22.10 8.86
CA SER A 52 -23.82 20.92 9.24
C SER A 52 -24.38 20.23 7.99
N ALA A 53 -23.89 19.03 7.69
CA ALA A 53 -24.41 18.22 6.60
C ALA A 53 -25.87 17.83 6.89
N PRO A 54 -26.80 17.95 5.92
CA PRO A 54 -28.13 17.38 6.08
C PRO A 54 -28.02 15.85 6.14
N ARG A 55 -28.77 15.26 7.08
CA ARG A 55 -28.86 13.82 7.35
C ARG A 55 -29.26 13.06 6.07
N LEU A 56 -28.31 12.37 5.45
CA LEU A 56 -28.59 11.43 4.37
C LEU A 56 -29.38 10.24 4.92
N VAL A 57 -30.62 10.11 4.46
CA VAL A 57 -31.44 8.90 4.64
C VAL A 57 -30.85 7.80 3.74
N PRO A 58 -30.61 6.58 4.24
CA PRO A 58 -30.10 5.50 3.40
C PRO A 58 -31.10 5.12 2.32
N PRO A 59 -30.68 4.86 1.06
CA PRO A 59 -31.60 4.41 0.02
C PRO A 59 -32.09 2.99 0.31
N SER A 60 -33.41 2.81 0.19
CA SER A 60 -34.09 1.53 0.28
C SER A 60 -33.57 0.53 -0.75
N ARG A 61 -33.31 -0.70 -0.29
CA ARG A 61 -32.88 -1.85 -1.07
C ARG A 61 -33.82 -2.10 -2.27
N PRO A 62 -33.32 -2.24 -3.51
CA PRO A 62 -34.17 -2.68 -4.62
C PRO A 62 -34.46 -4.19 -4.51
N THR A 63 -35.74 -4.53 -4.64
CA THR A 63 -36.30 -5.88 -4.68
C THR A 63 -35.78 -6.66 -5.90
N PRO A 64 -35.51 -7.98 -5.83
CA PRO A 64 -35.07 -8.73 -6.99
C PRO A 64 -36.20 -8.88 -8.01
N LEU A 65 -35.93 -8.52 -9.27
CA LEU A 65 -36.82 -8.79 -10.40
C LEU A 65 -36.88 -10.29 -10.68
N LYS A 66 -38.10 -10.81 -10.84
CA LYS A 66 -38.41 -12.20 -11.24
C LYS A 66 -38.07 -12.39 -12.73
N PRO A 67 -37.36 -13.46 -13.14
CA PRO A 67 -37.15 -13.75 -14.56
C PRO A 67 -38.45 -14.18 -15.25
N ARG A 68 -38.70 -13.64 -16.45
CA ARG A 68 -39.79 -14.01 -17.36
C ARG A 68 -39.31 -15.17 -18.28
N PRO A 69 -40.16 -16.15 -18.63
CA PRO A 69 -39.75 -17.27 -19.48
C PRO A 69 -39.67 -16.83 -20.95
N ILE A 70 -38.60 -17.27 -21.63
CA ILE A 70 -38.49 -17.22 -23.09
C ILE A 70 -38.92 -18.58 -23.65
N ASN A 71 -40.05 -18.59 -24.35
CA ASN A 71 -40.45 -19.69 -25.22
C ASN A 71 -39.82 -19.46 -26.60
N GLY A 72 -39.10 -20.46 -27.12
CA GLY A 72 -38.78 -20.56 -28.54
C GLY A 72 -37.32 -20.87 -28.86
N ALA A 73 -36.94 -22.14 -28.78
CA ALA A 73 -35.99 -22.77 -29.70
C ALA A 73 -36.06 -24.30 -29.53
N GLN A 74 -36.34 -25.01 -30.62
CA GLN A 74 -36.33 -26.47 -30.70
C GLN A 74 -34.88 -27.01 -30.81
N PRO A 75 -34.63 -28.31 -30.52
CA PRO A 75 -33.29 -28.83 -30.30
C PRO A 75 -32.62 -29.27 -31.61
N LEU A 76 -31.32 -28.98 -31.75
CA LEU A 76 -30.44 -29.65 -32.68
C LEU A 76 -29.38 -30.44 -31.92
N GLY A 77 -29.08 -31.61 -32.45
CA GLY A 77 -28.51 -32.76 -31.77
C GLY A 77 -27.01 -32.74 -31.46
N VAL A 78 -26.63 -33.87 -30.88
CA VAL A 78 -25.39 -34.27 -30.23
C VAL A 78 -24.16 -34.22 -31.15
N GLY A 79 -23.06 -33.67 -30.63
CA GLY A 79 -21.70 -33.85 -31.16
C GLY A 79 -20.68 -33.39 -30.12
N GLY A 80 -19.93 -34.34 -29.55
CA GLY A 80 -18.98 -34.09 -28.46
C GLY A 80 -17.77 -33.26 -28.86
N ILE A 81 -17.27 -32.46 -27.92
CA ILE A 81 -15.99 -31.74 -28.04
C ILE A 81 -15.02 -32.31 -26.99
N PRO A 82 -13.85 -32.86 -27.37
CA PRO A 82 -12.80 -33.26 -26.44
C PRO A 82 -12.01 -32.04 -25.92
N GLY A 83 -11.52 -32.14 -24.69
CA GLY A 83 -10.77 -31.09 -24.00
C GLY A 83 -9.44 -30.72 -24.64
N PRO A 84 -8.86 -29.54 -24.31
CA PRO A 84 -7.67 -29.05 -24.97
C PRO A 84 -6.41 -29.74 -24.42
N ASN A 85 -5.66 -30.40 -25.31
CA ASN A 85 -4.26 -30.73 -25.08
C ASN A 85 -3.41 -29.53 -25.55
N PRO A 86 -2.38 -29.10 -24.78
CA PRO A 86 -1.46 -28.06 -25.21
C PRO A 86 -0.43 -28.68 -26.18
N PHE A 87 0.11 -27.87 -27.10
CA PHE A 87 1.10 -28.23 -28.12
C PHE A 87 0.54 -28.85 -29.42
N GLY A 88 0.05 -27.97 -30.30
CA GLY A 88 -0.03 -28.15 -31.75
C GLY A 88 0.72 -27.02 -32.48
N PRO A 89 1.22 -27.24 -33.70
CA PRO A 89 2.19 -26.35 -34.35
C PRO A 89 1.60 -25.00 -34.79
N GLN A 90 2.33 -23.91 -34.53
CA GLN A 90 1.95 -22.56 -34.95
C GLN A 90 2.03 -22.39 -36.48
N PRO A 91 1.06 -21.71 -37.12
CA PRO A 91 1.14 -21.35 -38.54
C PRO A 91 2.15 -20.22 -38.79
N SER A 92 2.79 -20.30 -39.96
CA SER A 92 3.86 -19.42 -40.43
C SER A 92 3.40 -17.98 -40.69
N ILE A 93 4.26 -17.05 -40.28
CA ILE A 93 4.11 -15.60 -40.38
C ILE A 93 4.50 -15.18 -41.81
N SER A 94 3.59 -15.20 -42.78
CA SER A 94 3.89 -14.63 -44.12
C SER A 94 2.76 -13.88 -44.82
N ASP A 95 1.53 -13.87 -44.30
CA ASP A 95 0.43 -13.13 -44.95
C ASP A 95 -0.25 -12.13 -44.01
N ARG A 96 0.53 -11.21 -43.44
CA ARG A 96 -0.03 -10.02 -42.76
C ARG A 96 0.29 -8.77 -43.58
N PRO A 97 -0.71 -7.97 -44.01
CA PRO A 97 -0.43 -6.70 -44.66
C PRO A 97 0.34 -5.79 -43.70
N THR A 98 1.48 -5.28 -44.17
CA THR A 98 2.32 -4.32 -43.44
C THR A 98 1.52 -3.06 -43.14
N PRO A 99 1.48 -2.57 -41.89
CA PRO A 99 0.96 -1.22 -41.63
C PRO A 99 1.87 -0.21 -42.32
N LEU A 100 1.30 0.65 -43.15
CA LEU A 100 2.00 1.79 -43.73
C LEU A 100 2.56 2.65 -42.58
N ALA A 101 3.88 2.84 -42.56
CA ALA A 101 4.53 3.77 -41.65
C ALA A 101 3.98 5.19 -41.89
N PRO A 102 3.64 5.95 -40.84
CA PRO A 102 3.33 7.36 -41.03
C PRO A 102 4.58 8.08 -41.60
N PRO A 103 4.40 9.11 -42.46
CA PRO A 103 5.51 9.83 -43.05
C PRO A 103 6.43 10.36 -41.95
N GLY A 104 7.72 10.05 -42.08
CA GLY A 104 8.76 10.42 -41.14
C GLY A 104 8.80 11.92 -40.94
N TYR A 105 8.37 12.37 -39.76
CA TYR A 105 8.83 13.63 -39.23
C TYR A 105 10.32 13.44 -38.92
N ASN A 106 11.17 13.98 -39.79
CA ASN A 106 12.56 14.26 -39.47
C ASN A 106 12.55 15.28 -38.31
N ALA A 107 12.41 14.79 -37.08
CA ALA A 107 12.80 15.55 -35.91
C ALA A 107 14.32 15.59 -35.94
N SER A 108 14.86 16.65 -36.56
CA SER A 108 16.23 17.07 -36.28
C SER A 108 16.36 17.15 -34.76
N PRO A 109 17.41 16.61 -34.13
CA PRO A 109 17.59 16.78 -32.70
C PRO A 109 17.69 18.27 -32.46
N ILE A 110 16.69 18.85 -31.76
CA ILE A 110 16.87 20.16 -31.16
C ILE A 110 17.98 19.93 -30.13
N GLN A 111 19.21 20.27 -30.49
CA GLN A 111 20.25 20.54 -29.52
C GLN A 111 19.64 21.57 -28.56
N ALA A 112 19.36 21.15 -27.34
CA ALA A 112 19.15 22.07 -26.25
C ALA A 112 20.43 22.91 -26.18
N LEU A 113 20.38 24.12 -26.71
CA LEU A 113 21.37 25.13 -26.44
C LEU A 113 21.41 25.24 -24.93
N ASN A 114 22.52 24.83 -24.31
CA ASN A 114 22.81 25.13 -22.93
C ASN A 114 22.86 26.66 -22.83
N ALA A 115 21.71 27.29 -22.61
CA ALA A 115 21.61 28.72 -22.40
C ALA A 115 22.46 29.03 -21.17
N VAL A 116 23.55 29.77 -21.38
CA VAL A 116 24.34 30.29 -20.28
C VAL A 116 23.40 31.16 -19.44
N PRO A 117 23.28 30.93 -18.11
CA PRO A 117 22.45 31.76 -17.26
C PRO A 117 22.79 33.24 -17.46
N LEU A 118 21.76 34.05 -17.69
CA LEU A 118 21.92 35.49 -17.95
C LEU A 118 22.37 36.25 -16.69
N LEU A 119 22.16 35.65 -15.52
CA LEU A 119 22.53 36.17 -14.21
C LEU A 119 23.23 35.08 -13.39
N PRO A 120 24.10 35.45 -12.43
CA PRO A 120 24.73 34.48 -11.55
C PRO A 120 23.69 33.75 -10.68
N PRO A 121 23.90 32.46 -10.31
CA PRO A 121 22.97 31.69 -9.47
C PRO A 121 22.68 32.30 -8.09
N THR A 122 23.57 33.16 -7.59
CA THR A 122 23.43 33.90 -6.34
C THR A 122 22.43 35.06 -6.43
N SER A 123 21.85 35.33 -7.61
CA SER A 123 20.85 36.40 -7.79
C SER A 123 19.52 36.09 -7.10
N LEU A 124 19.28 34.82 -6.75
CA LEU A 124 18.10 34.38 -6.00
C LEU A 124 18.52 33.81 -4.64
N ALA A 125 17.94 34.36 -3.58
CA ALA A 125 17.99 33.77 -2.25
C ALA A 125 16.76 32.88 -2.02
N TRP A 126 16.95 31.74 -1.35
CA TRP A 126 15.90 30.76 -1.07
C TRP A 126 15.78 30.58 0.43
N ASP A 127 14.56 30.45 0.94
CA ASP A 127 14.33 30.19 2.36
C ASP A 127 14.84 28.80 2.80
N ALA A 128 14.73 27.81 1.91
CA ALA A 128 15.32 26.50 2.07
C ALA A 128 15.50 25.81 0.72
N GLU A 129 16.44 24.88 0.63
CA GLU A 129 16.59 23.99 -0.52
C GLU A 129 15.90 22.64 -0.32
N THR A 130 15.69 22.27 0.95
CA THR A 130 14.99 21.03 1.34
C THR A 130 13.95 21.35 2.39
N LYS A 131 12.75 20.79 2.25
CA LYS A 131 11.69 20.85 3.27
C LYS A 131 11.17 19.46 3.61
N GLU A 132 10.76 19.29 4.86
CA GLU A 132 10.28 18.01 5.37
C GLU A 132 8.83 18.11 5.85
N TYR A 133 8.07 17.04 5.65
CA TYR A 133 6.71 16.88 6.17
C TYR A 133 6.57 15.51 6.84
N LYS A 134 6.12 15.49 8.09
CA LYS A 134 5.78 14.25 8.81
C LYS A 134 4.28 14.04 8.68
N ALA A 135 3.89 13.08 7.85
CA ALA A 135 2.49 12.79 7.61
C ALA A 135 1.87 12.07 8.82
N LYS A 136 0.54 12.16 8.91
CA LYS A 136 -0.27 11.37 9.83
C LYS A 136 -0.97 10.25 9.07
N VAL A 137 -1.39 9.21 9.79
CA VAL A 137 -2.23 8.16 9.21
C VAL A 137 -3.49 8.80 8.65
N GLY A 138 -3.80 8.51 7.38
CA GLY A 138 -4.94 9.07 6.66
C GLY A 138 -4.66 10.38 5.91
N ASP A 139 -3.49 11.01 6.06
CA ASP A 139 -3.13 12.17 5.25
C ASP A 139 -3.11 11.80 3.75
N THR A 140 -3.79 12.59 2.93
CA THR A 140 -3.84 12.38 1.48
C THR A 140 -2.88 13.26 0.71
N ASN A 141 -2.43 14.38 1.31
CA ASN A 141 -1.55 15.35 0.68
C ASN A 141 -0.54 15.90 1.68
N ALA A 142 0.68 16.19 1.22
CA ALA A 142 1.65 17.02 1.93
C ALA A 142 1.81 18.36 1.20
N TYR A 143 1.78 19.46 1.95
CA TYR A 143 1.86 20.82 1.41
C TYR A 143 3.17 21.48 1.82
N PHE A 144 3.82 22.12 0.86
CA PHE A 144 5.04 22.89 1.04
C PHE A 144 4.92 24.24 0.34
N THR A 145 5.60 25.24 0.87
CA THR A 145 5.77 26.54 0.21
C THR A 145 7.23 26.91 0.29
N PHE A 146 7.92 27.03 -0.84
CA PHE A 146 9.27 27.61 -0.90
C PHE A 146 9.17 29.10 -1.18
N TRP A 147 9.99 29.88 -0.50
CA TRP A 147 10.09 31.31 -0.73
C TRP A 147 11.39 31.61 -1.44
N LEU A 148 11.29 32.41 -2.49
CA LEU A 148 12.44 32.91 -3.23
C LEU A 148 12.42 34.44 -3.18
N THR A 149 13.60 35.05 -3.09
CA THR A 149 13.80 36.50 -3.08
C THR A 149 14.82 36.88 -4.14
N ASN A 150 14.51 37.88 -4.95
CA ASN A 150 15.49 38.47 -5.87
C ASN A 150 16.41 39.43 -5.10
N VAL A 151 17.70 39.08 -5.02
CA VAL A 151 18.71 39.85 -4.28
C VAL A 151 19.66 40.61 -5.20
N CYS A 152 19.45 40.58 -6.52
CA CYS A 152 20.19 41.41 -7.47
C CYS A 152 19.43 42.70 -7.83
N ASP A 153 20.10 43.56 -8.58
CA ASP A 153 19.59 44.86 -9.05
C ASP A 153 18.86 44.77 -10.40
N LYS A 154 18.70 43.56 -10.94
CA LYS A 154 18.03 43.27 -12.22
C LYS A 154 16.81 42.40 -11.99
N GLU A 155 15.84 42.46 -12.91
CA GLU A 155 14.70 41.55 -12.89
C GLU A 155 15.15 40.10 -13.13
N VAL A 156 14.57 39.16 -12.36
CA VAL A 156 14.73 37.71 -12.58
C VAL A 156 13.41 37.14 -13.05
N LEU A 157 13.45 36.30 -14.09
CA LEU A 157 12.28 35.59 -14.59
C LEU A 157 12.34 34.13 -14.14
N VAL A 158 11.22 33.62 -13.62
CA VAL A 158 10.99 32.18 -13.43
C VAL A 158 10.21 31.68 -14.64
N ASN A 159 10.91 30.94 -15.51
CA ASN A 159 10.39 30.47 -16.78
C ASN A 159 9.46 29.27 -16.59
N SER A 160 9.81 28.37 -15.68
CA SER A 160 8.99 27.19 -15.38
C SER A 160 9.35 26.54 -14.05
N VAL A 161 8.41 25.79 -13.49
CA VAL A 161 8.64 24.88 -12.37
C VAL A 161 8.20 23.49 -12.80
N ARG A 162 9.10 22.51 -12.72
CA ARG A 162 8.89 21.12 -13.13
C ARG A 162 9.06 20.19 -11.94
N THR A 163 8.24 19.15 -11.86
CA THR A 163 8.27 18.17 -10.76
C THR A 163 8.75 16.81 -11.27
N SER A 164 9.34 16.02 -10.36
CA SER A 164 9.89 14.69 -10.68
C SER A 164 8.87 13.60 -11.07
N CYS A 165 7.59 13.76 -10.77
CA CYS A 165 6.50 12.81 -11.07
C CYS A 165 5.16 13.54 -11.16
N GLY A 166 4.16 12.92 -11.79
CA GLY A 166 2.77 13.40 -11.77
C GLY A 166 2.09 13.35 -10.38
N CYS A 167 2.77 12.81 -9.38
CA CYS A 167 2.33 12.76 -7.98
C CYS A 167 2.68 14.03 -7.19
N THR A 168 3.33 15.00 -7.83
CA THR A 168 3.70 16.27 -7.22
C THR A 168 3.30 17.40 -8.15
N VAL A 169 2.53 18.35 -7.63
CA VAL A 169 2.10 19.55 -8.34
C VAL A 169 2.84 20.73 -7.74
N ALA A 170 3.51 21.51 -8.58
CA ALA A 170 4.10 22.78 -8.19
C ALA A 170 3.36 23.91 -8.89
N LYS A 171 3.02 24.96 -8.14
CA LYS A 171 2.29 26.13 -8.63
C LYS A 171 3.08 27.40 -8.30
N MET A 172 3.31 28.21 -9.33
CA MET A 172 3.82 29.58 -9.23
C MET A 172 2.71 30.58 -9.66
N PRO A 173 2.83 31.88 -9.33
CA PRO A 173 1.77 32.86 -9.57
C PRO A 173 1.36 33.03 -11.04
N GLU A 174 2.33 33.17 -11.94
CA GLU A 174 2.14 33.38 -13.38
C GLU A 174 3.28 32.73 -14.19
N THR A 175 3.24 32.73 -15.52
CA THR A 175 4.29 32.12 -16.35
C THR A 175 4.55 32.95 -17.62
N PRO A 176 5.78 33.48 -17.84
CA PRO A 176 6.89 33.53 -16.88
C PRO A 176 6.54 34.41 -15.67
N TRP A 177 7.09 34.12 -14.50
CA TRP A 177 6.90 34.94 -13.30
C TRP A 177 8.01 35.96 -13.16
N HIS A 178 7.62 37.24 -13.12
CA HIS A 178 8.50 38.40 -13.03
C HIS A 178 8.82 38.73 -11.57
N ILE A 179 10.10 38.79 -11.22
CA ILE A 179 10.54 39.03 -9.84
C ILE A 179 11.45 40.26 -9.84
N ALA A 180 10.87 41.40 -9.46
CA ALA A 180 11.57 42.67 -9.39
C ALA A 180 12.68 42.64 -8.31
N PRO A 181 13.73 43.47 -8.45
CA PRO A 181 14.78 43.62 -7.44
C PRO A 181 14.22 43.80 -6.02
N GLY A 182 14.72 43.04 -5.05
CA GLY A 182 14.31 43.12 -3.65
C GLY A 182 12.94 42.50 -3.33
N THR A 183 12.20 41.97 -4.31
CA THR A 183 10.88 41.35 -4.09
C THR A 183 10.99 39.84 -3.90
N ASN A 184 9.94 39.23 -3.35
CA ASN A 184 9.86 37.80 -3.06
C ASN A 184 8.52 37.20 -3.50
N GLY A 185 8.45 35.87 -3.49
CA GLY A 185 7.16 35.19 -3.53
C GLY A 185 7.23 33.68 -3.36
N PRO A 186 6.04 33.03 -3.35
CA PRO A 186 5.93 31.61 -3.05
C PRO A 186 5.91 30.71 -4.28
N ILE A 187 6.55 29.54 -4.15
CA ILE A 187 6.30 28.35 -4.97
C ILE A 187 5.60 27.33 -4.08
N ASN A 188 4.32 27.07 -4.36
CA ASN A 188 3.52 26.10 -3.61
C ASN A 188 3.67 24.71 -4.22
N VAL A 189 3.95 23.71 -3.40
CA VAL A 189 4.15 22.32 -3.82
C VAL A 189 3.22 21.42 -3.03
N THR A 190 2.43 20.62 -3.74
CA THR A 190 1.55 19.61 -3.16
C THR A 190 2.01 18.23 -3.61
N VAL A 191 2.24 17.32 -2.67
CA VAL A 191 2.56 15.92 -2.95
C VAL A 191 1.34 15.07 -2.60
N ASP A 192 0.82 14.31 -3.57
CA ASP A 192 -0.21 13.31 -3.33
C ASP A 192 0.40 12.11 -2.63
N LEU A 193 -0.11 11.76 -1.44
CA LEU A 193 0.41 10.67 -0.61
C LEU A 193 -0.33 9.35 -0.83
N ARG A 194 -1.43 9.35 -1.60
CA ARG A 194 -2.24 8.15 -1.81
C ARG A 194 -1.43 7.05 -2.50
N GLY A 195 -1.49 5.85 -1.93
CA GLY A 195 -0.73 4.69 -2.39
C GLY A 195 0.78 4.74 -2.12
N LYS A 196 1.26 5.75 -1.38
CA LYS A 196 2.66 5.86 -0.96
C LYS A 196 2.82 5.41 0.49
N ARG A 197 4.05 5.03 0.87
CA ARG A 197 4.42 4.57 2.22
C ARG A 197 5.89 4.86 2.50
N GLY A 198 6.23 5.00 3.78
CA GLY A 198 7.59 5.28 4.23
C GLY A 198 8.10 6.66 3.77
N LYS A 199 9.42 6.76 3.55
CA LYS A 199 10.07 8.00 3.14
C LYS A 199 9.93 8.24 1.65
N VAL A 200 9.38 9.40 1.28
CA VAL A 200 9.18 9.84 -0.10
C VAL A 200 9.96 11.13 -0.32
N ALA A 201 10.97 11.10 -1.18
CA ALA A 201 11.66 12.29 -1.65
C ALA A 201 11.19 12.68 -3.05
N LYS A 202 10.96 13.98 -3.29
CA LYS A 202 10.61 14.52 -4.60
C LYS A 202 11.42 15.78 -4.91
N THR A 203 11.78 15.90 -6.18
CA THR A 203 12.52 17.06 -6.68
C THR A 203 11.58 18.01 -7.41
N VAL A 204 11.76 19.30 -7.14
CA VAL A 204 11.12 20.43 -7.83
C VAL A 204 12.23 21.24 -8.49
N THR A 205 12.23 21.28 -9.81
CA THR A 205 13.22 21.99 -10.62
C THR A 205 12.64 23.33 -11.05
N VAL A 206 13.27 24.42 -10.64
CA VAL A 206 12.89 25.78 -10.99
C VAL A 206 13.87 26.32 -12.03
N ASP A 207 13.34 26.74 -13.16
CA ASP A 207 14.10 27.25 -14.31
C ASP A 207 14.00 28.77 -14.32
N THR A 208 15.14 29.47 -14.22
CA THR A 208 15.19 30.93 -14.10
C THR A 208 16.26 31.54 -14.99
N THR A 209 16.17 32.86 -15.24
CA THR A 209 17.25 33.61 -15.91
C THR A 209 18.57 33.64 -15.11
N ALA A 210 18.52 33.35 -13.80
CA ALA A 210 19.68 33.15 -12.94
C ALA A 210 20.18 31.69 -12.90
N GLY A 211 19.61 30.79 -13.72
CA GLY A 211 19.96 29.38 -13.81
C GLY A 211 18.90 28.45 -13.23
N ILE A 212 19.26 27.17 -13.14
CA ILE A 212 18.35 26.10 -12.68
C ILE A 212 18.58 25.84 -11.19
N LYS A 213 17.51 25.90 -10.40
CA LYS A 213 17.50 25.50 -8.98
C LYS A 213 16.80 24.16 -8.81
N SER A 214 17.39 23.27 -8.02
CA SER A 214 16.76 22.02 -7.57
C SER A 214 16.35 22.17 -6.11
N LEU A 215 15.07 21.95 -5.81
CA LEU A 215 14.51 21.93 -4.46
C LEU A 215 14.02 20.52 -4.14
N ILE A 216 14.13 20.10 -2.88
CA ILE A 216 13.76 18.77 -2.42
C ILE A 216 12.63 18.86 -1.39
N VAL A 217 11.61 18.02 -1.56
CA VAL A 217 10.60 17.79 -0.52
C VAL A 217 10.69 16.36 -0.05
N ASN A 218 10.82 16.18 1.27
CA ASN A 218 10.85 14.89 1.93
C ASN A 218 9.57 14.71 2.73
N VAL A 219 8.88 13.58 2.53
CA VAL A 219 7.70 13.21 3.31
C VAL A 219 7.97 11.91 4.04
N ASP A 220 7.76 11.88 5.35
CA ASP A 220 7.79 10.65 6.14
C ASP A 220 6.35 10.18 6.41
N ILE A 221 5.96 9.07 5.79
CA ILE A 221 4.60 8.52 5.88
C ILE A 221 4.61 7.37 6.90
N PRO A 222 3.92 7.50 8.05
CA PRO A 222 3.86 6.42 9.03
C PRO A 222 3.11 5.21 8.45
N PRO A 223 3.42 4.00 8.94
CA PRO A 223 2.62 2.83 8.59
C PRO A 223 1.18 3.00 9.10
N ASP A 224 0.22 2.49 8.34
CA ASP A 224 -1.19 2.44 8.71
C ASP A 224 -1.51 1.04 9.27
N PRO A 225 -1.75 0.90 10.60
CA PRO A 225 -1.98 -0.41 11.23
C PRO A 225 -3.18 -1.17 10.64
N GLU A 226 -4.22 -0.46 10.22
CA GLU A 226 -5.42 -1.09 9.65
C GLU A 226 -5.14 -1.62 8.24
N PHE A 227 -4.45 -0.83 7.42
CA PHE A 227 -3.98 -1.28 6.12
C PHE A 227 -3.07 -2.51 6.23
N GLU A 228 -2.08 -2.47 7.12
CA GLU A 228 -1.14 -3.59 7.32
C GLU A 228 -1.87 -4.85 7.82
N ALA A 229 -2.79 -4.73 8.78
CA ALA A 229 -3.57 -5.87 9.26
C ALA A 229 -4.43 -6.51 8.15
N ARG A 230 -5.04 -5.68 7.28
CA ARG A 230 -5.82 -6.17 6.14
C ARG A 230 -4.94 -6.87 5.11
N MET A 231 -3.77 -6.32 4.81
CA MET A 231 -2.81 -6.94 3.88
C MET A 231 -2.25 -8.25 4.42
N ALA A 232 -1.87 -8.29 5.71
CA ALA A 232 -1.42 -9.51 6.38
C ALA A 232 -2.50 -10.60 6.34
N ARG A 233 -3.77 -10.25 6.61
CA ARG A 233 -4.89 -11.18 6.48
C ARG A 233 -5.04 -11.71 5.05
N SER A 234 -4.88 -10.84 4.05
CA SER A 234 -4.93 -11.24 2.63
C SER A 234 -3.79 -12.17 2.26
N GLN A 235 -2.58 -11.91 2.73
CA GLN A 235 -1.41 -12.77 2.52
C GLN A 235 -1.59 -14.14 3.20
N ASN A 236 -2.05 -14.17 4.46
CA ASN A 236 -2.35 -15.41 5.17
C ASN A 236 -3.42 -16.24 4.44
N MET A 237 -4.42 -15.57 3.85
CA MET A 237 -5.43 -16.25 3.02
C MET A 237 -4.82 -16.86 1.75
N GLN A 238 -3.89 -16.15 1.09
CA GLN A 238 -3.20 -16.67 -0.09
C GLN A 238 -2.32 -17.88 0.25
N LEU A 239 -1.60 -17.83 1.38
CA LEU A 239 -0.82 -18.97 1.86
C LEU A 239 -1.70 -20.18 2.13
N ALA A 240 -2.85 -19.98 2.78
CA ALA A 240 -3.80 -21.06 3.05
C ALA A 240 -4.47 -21.62 1.78
N LEU A 241 -4.66 -20.79 0.74
CA LEU A 241 -5.15 -21.26 -0.56
C LEU A 241 -4.12 -22.12 -1.30
N GLN A 242 -2.82 -21.82 -1.13
CA GLN A 242 -1.74 -22.58 -1.76
C GLN A 242 -1.51 -23.92 -1.07
N ASP A 243 -1.44 -23.92 0.27
CA ASP A 243 -1.35 -25.12 1.08
C ASP A 243 -2.19 -24.94 2.35
N ARG A 244 -3.39 -25.53 2.34
CA ARG A 244 -4.30 -25.49 3.48
C ARG A 244 -3.70 -26.14 4.74
N GLN A 245 -2.73 -27.05 4.61
CA GLN A 245 -2.07 -27.68 5.75
C GLN A 245 -1.10 -26.74 6.46
N MET A 246 -0.71 -25.61 5.84
CA MET A 246 0.23 -24.64 6.44
C MET A 246 -0.26 -24.06 7.77
N VAL A 247 -1.57 -24.05 8.00
CA VAL A 247 -2.16 -23.57 9.25
C VAL A 247 -1.67 -24.35 10.48
N PHE A 248 -1.18 -25.58 10.30
CA PHE A 248 -0.67 -26.43 11.37
C PHE A 248 0.86 -26.40 11.52
N ARG A 249 1.57 -25.56 10.77
CA ARG A 249 3.03 -25.53 10.71
C ARG A 249 3.59 -24.14 11.04
N GLY A 250 4.84 -24.09 11.49
CA GLY A 250 5.55 -22.85 11.81
C GLY A 250 4.79 -21.98 12.82
N ASP A 251 4.86 -20.66 12.63
CA ASP A 251 4.23 -19.69 13.54
C ASP A 251 2.70 -19.81 13.59
N CYS A 252 2.07 -20.33 12.53
CA CYS A 252 0.63 -20.56 12.47
C CYS A 252 0.16 -21.59 13.51
N ALA A 253 0.98 -22.61 13.77
CA ALA A 253 0.65 -23.69 14.70
C ALA A 253 0.42 -23.17 16.14
N THR A 254 1.13 -22.11 16.53
CA THR A 254 1.01 -21.48 17.87
C THR A 254 -0.43 -21.13 18.22
N CYS A 255 -1.22 -20.70 17.24
CA CYS A 255 -2.62 -20.33 17.45
C CYS A 255 -3.60 -21.44 17.02
N HIS A 256 -3.25 -22.22 15.99
CA HIS A 256 -4.17 -23.17 15.38
C HIS A 256 -4.04 -24.62 15.88
N VAL A 257 -2.95 -24.96 16.57
CA VAL A 257 -2.67 -26.31 17.08
C VAL A 257 -2.58 -26.31 18.61
N GLU A 258 -1.84 -25.37 19.20
CA GLU A 258 -1.55 -25.43 20.64
C GLU A 258 -2.81 -25.46 21.52
N LYS A 259 -3.84 -24.70 21.14
CA LYS A 259 -5.10 -24.64 21.89
C LYS A 259 -5.94 -25.92 21.82
N SER A 260 -5.67 -26.82 20.87
CA SER A 260 -6.42 -28.07 20.67
C SER A 260 -5.68 -29.30 21.22
N LYS A 261 -4.42 -29.16 21.64
CA LYS A 261 -3.62 -30.26 22.20
C LYS A 261 -4.29 -30.88 23.41
N GLY A 262 -4.37 -32.21 23.42
CA GLY A 262 -4.93 -33.01 24.52
C GLY A 262 -6.45 -32.93 24.67
N LYS A 263 -7.15 -32.10 23.87
CA LYS A 263 -8.61 -31.96 23.95
C LYS A 263 -9.32 -33.06 23.17
N MET A 264 -10.55 -33.31 23.58
CA MET A 264 -11.45 -34.34 23.04
C MET A 264 -12.86 -33.75 22.83
N GLY A 265 -13.69 -34.42 22.02
CA GLY A 265 -15.11 -34.10 21.82
C GLY A 265 -15.41 -32.60 21.65
N GLN A 266 -16.29 -32.07 22.51
CA GLN A 266 -16.72 -30.67 22.50
C GLN A 266 -15.58 -29.67 22.66
N GLU A 267 -14.63 -29.91 23.56
CA GLU A 267 -13.52 -28.98 23.82
C GLU A 267 -12.58 -28.91 22.61
N LEU A 268 -12.38 -30.05 21.96
CA LEU A 268 -11.63 -30.12 20.71
C LEU A 268 -12.38 -29.38 19.60
N TYR A 269 -13.68 -29.60 19.47
CA TYR A 269 -14.50 -28.87 18.50
C TYR A 269 -14.39 -27.36 18.70
N ALA A 270 -14.62 -26.87 19.93
CA ALA A 270 -14.59 -25.43 20.22
C ALA A 270 -13.22 -24.79 19.91
N SER A 271 -12.13 -25.51 20.14
CA SER A 271 -10.76 -24.99 19.93
C SER A 271 -10.22 -25.13 18.51
N ALA A 272 -10.64 -26.15 17.75
CA ALA A 272 -10.08 -26.44 16.42
C ALA A 272 -11.06 -26.19 15.27
N CYS A 273 -12.36 -26.39 15.48
CA CYS A 273 -13.38 -26.38 14.42
C CYS A 273 -14.35 -25.20 14.55
N GLY A 274 -14.77 -24.89 15.78
CA GLY A 274 -15.75 -23.85 16.09
C GLY A 274 -15.29 -22.45 15.68
N ILE A 275 -13.99 -22.17 15.69
CA ILE A 275 -13.41 -20.90 15.21
C ILE A 275 -13.87 -20.58 13.78
N CYS A 276 -14.02 -21.60 12.93
CA CYS A 276 -14.49 -21.46 11.56
C CYS A 276 -16.00 -21.67 11.45
N HIS A 277 -16.53 -22.72 12.08
CA HIS A 277 -17.93 -23.13 11.87
C HIS A 277 -18.94 -22.37 12.73
N GLU A 278 -18.51 -21.75 13.83
CA GLU A 278 -19.37 -21.01 14.78
C GLU A 278 -18.94 -19.55 14.96
N GLY A 279 -17.95 -19.08 14.20
CA GLY A 279 -17.53 -17.69 14.25
C GLY A 279 -18.65 -16.72 13.86
N GLU A 280 -18.81 -15.64 14.63
CA GLU A 280 -19.80 -14.58 14.36
C GLU A 280 -19.68 -14.00 12.94
N HIS A 281 -18.45 -13.90 12.43
CA HIS A 281 -18.13 -13.48 11.08
C HIS A 281 -17.61 -14.64 10.21
N ARG A 282 -18.28 -15.80 10.28
CA ARG A 282 -17.97 -16.97 9.45
C ARG A 282 -17.94 -16.62 7.97
N ALA A 283 -16.88 -17.04 7.29
CA ALA A 283 -16.76 -16.84 5.84
C ALA A 283 -17.87 -17.60 5.10
N SER A 284 -18.41 -17.02 4.03
CA SER A 284 -19.55 -17.59 3.27
C SER A 284 -19.28 -18.98 2.71
N MET A 285 -18.01 -19.32 2.47
CA MET A 285 -17.56 -20.65 2.01
C MET A 285 -17.52 -21.71 3.11
N VAL A 286 -17.57 -21.32 4.39
CA VAL A 286 -17.56 -22.24 5.52
C VAL A 286 -19.00 -22.59 5.88
N PRO A 287 -19.41 -23.87 5.80
CA PRO A 287 -20.79 -24.26 6.06
C PRO A 287 -21.15 -24.11 7.53
N ASP A 288 -22.41 -23.78 7.78
CA ASP A 288 -23.02 -23.94 9.10
C ASP A 288 -23.37 -25.41 9.33
N LEU A 289 -22.71 -26.03 10.30
CA LEU A 289 -22.91 -27.46 10.57
C LEU A 289 -24.31 -27.74 11.15
N LYS A 290 -24.98 -26.74 11.76
CA LYS A 290 -26.31 -26.91 12.38
C LYS A 290 -27.43 -26.98 11.35
N THR A 291 -27.18 -26.51 10.12
CA THR A 291 -28.20 -26.38 9.07
C THR A 291 -27.86 -27.19 7.83
N LEU A 292 -27.07 -28.26 7.96
CA LEU A 292 -26.78 -29.16 6.85
C LEU A 292 -28.07 -29.81 6.33
N LYS A 293 -28.21 -29.87 5.00
CA LYS A 293 -29.41 -30.36 4.30
C LYS A 293 -29.31 -31.82 3.85
N HIS A 294 -28.41 -32.58 4.43
CA HIS A 294 -28.24 -33.99 4.17
C HIS A 294 -28.02 -34.69 5.52
N PRO A 295 -28.35 -35.99 5.65
CA PRO A 295 -28.03 -36.74 6.84
C PRO A 295 -26.52 -36.74 7.09
N THR A 296 -26.16 -36.82 8.36
CA THR A 296 -24.78 -36.90 8.85
C THR A 296 -24.68 -38.11 9.78
N ASN A 297 -23.56 -38.80 9.75
CA ASN A 297 -23.25 -39.96 10.59
C ASN A 297 -21.77 -39.95 10.99
N LEU A 298 -21.35 -40.97 11.72
CA LEU A 298 -19.98 -41.08 12.21
C LEU A 298 -18.96 -41.07 11.06
N GLU A 299 -19.20 -41.87 10.03
CA GLU A 299 -18.31 -41.98 8.87
C GLU A 299 -18.20 -40.66 8.10
N PHE A 300 -19.31 -39.94 7.96
CA PHE A 300 -19.35 -38.62 7.35
C PHE A 300 -18.44 -37.65 8.10
N TRP A 301 -18.59 -37.55 9.43
CA TRP A 301 -17.79 -36.64 10.24
C TRP A 301 -16.31 -37.04 10.24
N ALA A 302 -16.03 -38.33 10.43
CA ALA A 302 -14.67 -38.84 10.43
C ALA A 302 -13.95 -38.54 9.11
N MET A 303 -14.60 -38.79 7.96
CA MET A 303 -14.02 -38.50 6.64
C MET A 303 -13.62 -37.03 6.49
N TRP A 304 -14.53 -36.09 6.77
CA TRP A 304 -14.24 -34.67 6.61
C TRP A 304 -13.21 -34.15 7.61
N ILE A 305 -13.21 -34.67 8.84
CA ILE A 305 -12.19 -34.31 9.84
C ILE A 305 -10.83 -34.83 9.38
N LYS A 306 -10.74 -36.11 8.99
CA LYS A 306 -9.48 -36.74 8.61
C LYS A 306 -8.87 -36.10 7.39
N ASP A 307 -9.65 -36.00 6.31
CA ASP A 307 -9.15 -35.70 4.97
C ASP A 307 -9.25 -34.19 4.63
N GLY A 308 -10.02 -33.45 5.43
CA GLY A 308 -10.42 -32.10 5.09
C GLY A 308 -11.30 -32.08 3.85
N LYS A 309 -11.43 -30.92 3.20
CA LYS A 309 -12.22 -30.79 1.97
C LYS A 309 -11.37 -30.32 0.78
N PRO A 310 -11.05 -31.20 -0.19
CA PRO A 310 -10.39 -30.85 -1.47
C PRO A 310 -10.96 -29.58 -2.12
N GLY A 311 -10.08 -28.72 -2.63
CA GLY A 311 -10.48 -27.45 -3.27
C GLY A 311 -11.05 -26.41 -2.31
N SER A 312 -10.89 -26.58 -1.00
CA SER A 312 -11.29 -25.61 0.02
C SER A 312 -10.19 -25.35 1.04
N LEU A 313 -10.40 -24.36 1.89
CA LEU A 313 -9.53 -24.00 3.00
C LEU A 313 -9.63 -24.95 4.20
N MET A 314 -10.52 -25.95 4.19
CA MET A 314 -10.63 -26.91 5.30
C MET A 314 -9.51 -27.94 5.20
N PRO A 315 -8.51 -27.89 6.11
CA PRO A 315 -7.36 -28.78 6.08
C PRO A 315 -7.74 -30.18 6.55
N ALA A 316 -6.86 -31.14 6.25
CA ALA A 316 -6.90 -32.49 6.80
C ALA A 316 -6.38 -32.46 8.24
N PHE A 317 -7.17 -32.87 9.23
CA PHE A 317 -6.76 -32.78 10.63
C PHE A 317 -6.08 -34.05 11.15
N ALA A 318 -6.19 -35.19 10.46
CA ALA A 318 -5.52 -36.41 10.88
C ALA A 318 -3.99 -36.31 10.72
N GLN A 319 -3.25 -36.85 11.69
CA GLN A 319 -1.79 -36.91 11.65
C GLN A 319 -1.24 -37.59 10.39
N GLU A 320 -1.90 -38.63 9.89
CA GLU A 320 -1.53 -39.32 8.64
C GLU A 320 -1.61 -38.43 7.39
N HIS A 321 -2.30 -37.29 7.48
CA HIS A 321 -2.41 -36.27 6.43
C HIS A 321 -1.76 -34.94 6.83
N GLY A 322 -0.88 -34.96 7.83
CA GLY A 322 -0.11 -33.81 8.29
C GLY A 322 -0.91 -32.82 9.15
N GLY A 323 -2.05 -33.24 9.70
CA GLY A 323 -2.81 -32.51 10.70
C GLY A 323 -2.41 -32.83 12.14
N PRO A 324 -2.98 -32.14 13.14
CA PRO A 324 -2.53 -32.27 14.53
C PRO A 324 -3.20 -33.40 15.33
N LEU A 325 -4.30 -33.98 14.83
CA LEU A 325 -5.17 -34.84 15.62
C LEU A 325 -4.78 -36.33 15.55
N THR A 326 -4.73 -36.97 16.71
CA THR A 326 -4.55 -38.43 16.82
C THR A 326 -5.83 -39.17 16.36
N PRO A 327 -5.74 -40.47 16.04
CA PRO A 327 -6.92 -41.28 15.71
C PRO A 327 -8.01 -41.23 16.80
N GLU A 328 -7.62 -41.24 18.07
CA GLU A 328 -8.56 -41.18 19.21
C GLU A 328 -9.28 -39.83 19.26
N GLN A 329 -8.56 -38.73 19.01
CA GLN A 329 -9.14 -37.40 18.95
C GLN A 329 -10.14 -37.26 17.79
N VAL A 330 -9.80 -37.80 16.62
CA VAL A 330 -10.70 -37.83 15.45
C VAL A 330 -11.97 -38.61 15.78
N THR A 331 -11.85 -39.81 16.36
CA THR A 331 -13.02 -40.64 16.73
C THR A 331 -13.86 -39.94 17.79
N SER A 332 -13.23 -39.39 18.84
CA SER A 332 -13.92 -38.66 19.91
C SER A 332 -14.72 -37.47 19.37
N LEU A 333 -14.10 -36.66 18.50
CA LEU A 333 -14.76 -35.52 17.86
C LEU A 333 -15.92 -35.94 16.95
N SER A 334 -15.73 -37.01 16.17
CA SER A 334 -16.74 -37.50 15.23
C SER A 334 -17.97 -38.08 15.94
N ASN A 335 -17.76 -38.80 17.06
CA ASN A 335 -18.85 -39.27 17.92
C ASN A 335 -19.65 -38.08 18.47
N TRP A 336 -18.97 -37.09 19.04
CA TRP A 336 -19.62 -35.91 19.58
C TRP A 336 -20.41 -35.14 18.50
N LEU A 337 -19.86 -34.97 17.30
CA LEU A 337 -20.58 -34.33 16.19
C LEU A 337 -21.81 -35.12 15.73
N THR A 338 -21.73 -36.46 15.76
CA THR A 338 -22.88 -37.33 15.42
C THR A 338 -24.04 -37.15 16.39
N GLU A 339 -23.74 -36.96 17.68
CA GLU A 339 -24.75 -36.75 18.71
C GLU A 339 -25.38 -35.34 18.62
N ASN A 340 -24.59 -34.32 18.26
CA ASN A 340 -24.96 -32.91 18.39
C ASN A 340 -25.37 -32.23 17.07
N TYR A 341 -24.95 -32.77 15.91
CA TYR A 341 -25.21 -32.20 14.59
C TYR A 341 -25.80 -33.26 13.66
N LYS A 342 -27.14 -33.39 13.73
CA LYS A 342 -27.92 -34.29 12.88
C LYS A 342 -28.45 -33.45 11.72
N GLY A 343 -27.77 -33.50 10.57
CA GLY A 343 -28.24 -32.79 9.38
C GLY A 343 -29.67 -33.21 9.00
N GLN A 344 -30.41 -32.33 8.36
CA GLN A 344 -31.80 -32.60 7.98
C GLN A 344 -31.81 -33.68 6.88
N ALA A 345 -32.57 -34.75 7.10
CA ALA A 345 -32.87 -35.71 6.05
C ALA A 345 -33.82 -35.04 5.04
N THR A 346 -33.31 -34.62 3.88
CA THR A 346 -34.19 -34.41 2.73
C THR A 346 -34.80 -35.76 2.36
N ALA A 347 -36.12 -35.79 2.17
CA ALA A 347 -36.84 -36.98 1.72
C ALA A 347 -36.09 -37.68 0.57
N ALA A 348 -35.98 -39.00 0.71
CA ALA A 348 -35.16 -39.93 -0.07
C ALA A 348 -34.86 -39.52 -1.53
N ALA A 349 -33.58 -39.31 -1.83
CA ALA A 349 -33.05 -39.54 -3.17
C ALA A 349 -32.57 -41.00 -3.23
N GLU A 350 -33.02 -41.74 -4.25
CA GLU A 350 -32.63 -43.13 -4.53
C GLU A 350 -31.10 -43.33 -4.47
N PRO A 351 -30.63 -44.51 -4.04
CA PRO A 351 -29.22 -44.83 -4.02
C PRO A 351 -28.63 -44.81 -5.46
N PRO A 352 -27.39 -44.32 -5.64
CA PRO A 352 -26.76 -44.33 -6.96
C PRO A 352 -26.59 -45.79 -7.43
N LYS A 353 -27.13 -46.08 -8.62
CA LYS A 353 -26.96 -47.37 -9.28
C LYS A 353 -25.48 -47.64 -9.50
N ASN A 354 -25.02 -48.76 -8.96
CA ASN A 354 -23.67 -49.29 -9.09
C ASN A 354 -23.30 -49.39 -10.59
N VAL A 355 -22.29 -48.64 -11.02
CA VAL A 355 -21.77 -48.73 -12.39
C VAL A 355 -21.01 -50.04 -12.51
N ALA A 356 -21.59 -50.98 -13.25
CA ALA A 356 -20.99 -52.27 -13.54
C ALA A 356 -19.62 -52.10 -14.23
N GLN A 357 -18.61 -52.81 -13.73
CA GLN A 357 -17.30 -52.93 -14.36
C GLN A 357 -17.42 -53.57 -15.75
N PRO A 358 -16.68 -53.08 -16.77
CA PRO A 358 -16.67 -53.71 -18.08
C PRO A 358 -15.93 -55.05 -18.02
N LYS A 359 -16.62 -56.10 -18.48
CA LYS A 359 -16.04 -57.44 -18.69
C LYS A 359 -14.99 -57.36 -19.79
N THR A 360 -13.76 -57.75 -19.47
CA THR A 360 -12.73 -58.11 -20.44
C THR A 360 -13.15 -59.36 -21.21
N SER A 361 -13.39 -59.23 -22.51
CA SER A 361 -13.53 -60.36 -23.43
C SER A 361 -12.18 -60.68 -24.05
N VAL A 362 -11.63 -61.82 -23.65
CA VAL A 362 -10.58 -62.55 -24.38
C VAL A 362 -11.28 -63.37 -25.46
N GLN A 363 -10.90 -63.16 -26.72
CA GLN A 363 -10.66 -64.19 -27.73
C GLN A 363 -9.93 -63.59 -28.92
#